data_AF-A0A9D2C6N3-F1
#
_entry.id   AF-A0A9D2C6N3-F1
#
_cell.length_a   1.000
_cell.length_b   1.000
_cell.length_c   1.000
_cell.angle_alpha   90.00
_cell.angle_beta   90.00
_cell.angle_gamma   90.00
#
_symmetry.space_group_name_H-M   'P 1'
#
loop_
_entity.id
_entity.type
_entity.pdbx_description
1 polymer ?
#
loop_
_entity_poly.entity_id
_entity_poly.type
_entity_poly.pdbx_seq_one_letter_code
_entity_poly.pdbx_strand_id
1 'polypeptide(L)'
;MSSRIEQLIDEIEEYIDSCKYQPLSNTKIIVNKEELEELLRELRMKTPDEIKRYQKIINNKEAILNDAREKAEALINEATAHTTELVSEHEIMQQAYAQANEVVNMATQQAQEILDNATVEANSVKASAIQYTDDILANLEQIIENGINIANEHYGRLIDDLNGCLNVVQANRMELRPDEIDDTASMPDLSVQDPNEGADLDLM
;
A
#
# COMPACT_ATOMS: atom_id res chain seq x y z
N MET A 1 -39.45 -20.97 -65.12
CA MET A 1 -38.65 -21.00 -66.36
C MET A 1 -38.38 -22.46 -66.63
N SER A 2 -38.95 -23.04 -67.70
CA SER A 2 -38.69 -24.44 -68.02
C SER A 2 -37.29 -24.58 -68.64
N SER A 3 -36.60 -25.68 -68.35
CA SER A 3 -35.28 -25.98 -68.90
C SER A 3 -35.35 -26.10 -70.43
N ARG A 4 -34.24 -25.87 -71.15
CA ARG A 4 -34.19 -26.12 -72.59
C ARG A 4 -34.51 -27.59 -72.92
N ILE A 5 -34.19 -28.50 -72.01
CA ILE A 5 -34.60 -29.91 -72.09
C ILE A 5 -36.11 -30.04 -71.99
N GLU A 6 -36.74 -29.37 -71.01
CA GLU A 6 -38.20 -29.40 -70.84
C GLU A 6 -38.90 -28.83 -72.07
N GLN A 7 -38.40 -27.74 -72.65
CA GLN A 7 -38.94 -27.17 -73.89
C GLN A 7 -38.90 -28.14 -75.08
N LEU A 8 -37.80 -28.89 -75.24
CA LEU A 8 -37.66 -29.88 -76.33
C LEU A 8 -38.52 -31.13 -76.09
N ILE A 9 -38.74 -31.50 -74.83
CA ILE A 9 -39.67 -32.58 -74.47
C ILE A 9 -41.10 -32.13 -74.78
N ASP A 10 -41.49 -30.93 -74.36
CA ASP A 10 -42.81 -30.35 -74.64
C ASP A 10 -43.06 -30.27 -76.17
N GLU A 11 -42.05 -29.89 -76.96
CA GLU A 11 -42.13 -29.83 -78.43
C GLU A 11 -42.28 -31.23 -79.08
N ILE A 12 -41.63 -32.25 -78.53
CA ILE A 12 -41.81 -33.65 -78.96
C ILE A 12 -43.21 -34.17 -78.57
N GLU A 13 -43.69 -33.83 -77.37
CA GLU A 13 -45.03 -34.20 -76.90
C GLU A 13 -46.11 -33.55 -77.78
N GLU A 14 -45.98 -32.26 -78.07
CA GLU A 14 -46.90 -31.52 -78.95
C GLU A 14 -46.88 -32.08 -80.39
N TYR A 15 -45.70 -32.46 -80.90
CA TYR A 15 -45.58 -33.13 -82.20
C TYR A 15 -46.32 -34.47 -82.23
N ILE A 16 -46.16 -35.30 -81.20
CA ILE A 16 -46.83 -36.60 -81.06
C ILE A 16 -48.36 -36.43 -81.00
N ASP A 17 -48.85 -35.44 -80.25
CA ASP A 17 -50.28 -35.13 -80.13
C ASP A 17 -50.90 -34.63 -81.45
N SER A 18 -50.12 -33.95 -82.29
CA SER A 18 -50.55 -33.47 -83.62
C SER A 18 -50.59 -34.56 -84.70
N CYS A 19 -50.01 -35.74 -84.45
CA CYS A 19 -49.92 -36.83 -85.41
C CYS A 19 -51.27 -37.54 -85.63
N LYS A 20 -51.53 -37.97 -86.87
CA LYS A 20 -52.78 -38.68 -87.21
C LYS A 20 -52.74 -40.13 -86.75
N TYR A 21 -53.87 -40.61 -86.24
CA TYR A 21 -54.06 -42.03 -85.94
C TYR A 21 -54.02 -42.88 -87.21
N GLN A 22 -53.44 -44.07 -87.07
CA GLN A 22 -53.46 -45.10 -88.10
C GLN A 22 -54.93 -45.54 -88.33
N PRO A 23 -55.37 -45.72 -89.59
CA PRO A 23 -56.73 -46.19 -89.87
C PRO A 23 -57.05 -47.47 -89.10
N LEU A 24 -58.22 -47.51 -88.44
CA LEU A 24 -58.71 -48.61 -87.57
C LEU A 24 -57.95 -48.81 -86.25
N SER A 25 -57.12 -47.86 -85.81
CA SER A 25 -56.42 -47.91 -84.52
C SER A 25 -56.60 -46.61 -83.74
N ASN A 26 -56.97 -46.73 -82.46
CA ASN A 26 -57.04 -45.59 -81.52
C ASN A 26 -55.78 -45.48 -80.64
N THR A 27 -54.78 -46.33 -80.85
CA THR A 27 -53.56 -46.41 -80.03
C THR A 27 -52.27 -46.29 -80.83
N LYS A 28 -52.38 -46.21 -82.17
CA LYS A 28 -51.22 -46.10 -83.06
C LYS A 28 -51.33 -44.83 -83.88
N ILE A 29 -50.25 -44.06 -83.90
CA ILE A 29 -50.11 -42.85 -84.69
C ILE A 29 -49.15 -43.07 -85.87
N ILE A 30 -49.34 -42.32 -86.94
CA ILE A 30 -48.44 -42.27 -88.09
C ILE A 30 -47.58 -41.03 -87.91
N VAL A 31 -46.26 -41.23 -87.81
CA VAL A 31 -45.26 -40.17 -87.60
C VAL A 31 -44.38 -40.01 -88.84
N ASN A 32 -43.91 -38.79 -89.10
CA ASN A 32 -42.79 -38.60 -90.01
C ASN A 32 -41.50 -38.99 -89.28
N LYS A 33 -40.87 -40.06 -89.76
CA LYS A 33 -39.65 -40.59 -89.16
C LYS A 33 -38.52 -39.57 -89.13
N GLU A 34 -38.33 -38.80 -90.20
CA GLU A 34 -37.21 -37.85 -90.30
C GLU A 34 -37.35 -36.69 -89.32
N GLU A 35 -38.57 -36.17 -89.16
CA GLU A 35 -38.88 -35.06 -88.27
C GLU A 35 -38.77 -35.47 -86.79
N LEU A 36 -39.30 -36.63 -86.41
CA LEU A 36 -39.16 -37.17 -85.06
C LEU A 36 -37.70 -37.51 -84.73
N GLU A 37 -36.94 -38.05 -85.68
CA GLU A 37 -35.52 -38.34 -85.50
C GLU A 37 -34.69 -37.06 -85.32
N GLU A 38 -35.06 -35.95 -85.97
CA GLU A 38 -34.38 -34.66 -85.80
C GLU A 38 -34.68 -34.05 -84.43
N LEU A 39 -35.95 -34.05 -83.98
CA LEU A 39 -36.32 -33.59 -82.64
C LEU A 39 -35.61 -34.40 -81.53
N LEU A 40 -35.57 -35.73 -81.66
CA LEU A 40 -34.85 -36.61 -80.73
C LEU A 40 -33.34 -36.39 -80.77
N ARG A 41 -32.78 -36.08 -81.95
CA ARG A 41 -31.35 -35.77 -82.11
C ARG A 41 -31.00 -34.46 -81.43
N GLU A 42 -31.82 -33.43 -81.59
CA GLU A 42 -31.62 -32.14 -80.92
C GLU A 42 -31.69 -32.30 -79.39
N LEU A 43 -32.69 -33.01 -78.88
CA LEU A 43 -32.81 -33.35 -77.46
C LEU A 43 -31.55 -34.08 -76.96
N ARG A 44 -31.08 -35.09 -77.70
CA ARG A 44 -29.90 -35.88 -77.34
C ARG A 44 -28.61 -35.06 -77.37
N MET A 45 -28.50 -34.07 -78.24
CA MET A 45 -27.33 -33.19 -78.33
C MET A 45 -27.31 -32.16 -77.20
N LYS A 46 -28.47 -31.59 -76.82
CA LYS A 46 -28.54 -30.54 -75.79
C LYS A 46 -28.60 -31.09 -74.36
N THR A 47 -29.09 -32.31 -74.17
CA THR A 47 -29.21 -32.92 -72.84
C THR A 47 -27.88 -32.99 -72.06
N PRO A 48 -26.76 -33.46 -72.65
CA PRO A 48 -25.47 -33.52 -71.96
C PRO A 48 -24.94 -32.15 -71.51
N ASP A 49 -25.17 -31.10 -72.31
CA ASP A 49 -24.68 -29.75 -72.01
C ASP A 49 -25.47 -29.09 -70.87
N GLU A 50 -26.79 -29.29 -70.84
CA GLU A 50 -27.63 -28.83 -69.73
C GLU A 50 -27.23 -29.53 -68.41
N ILE A 51 -27.02 -30.85 -68.44
CA ILE A 51 -26.59 -31.64 -67.27
C ILE A 51 -25.22 -31.15 -66.76
N LYS A 52 -24.24 -30.93 -67.66
CA LYS A 52 -22.93 -30.37 -67.28
C LYS A 52 -23.06 -28.98 -66.66
N ARG A 53 -23.95 -28.14 -67.19
CA ARG A 53 -24.21 -26.81 -66.64
C ARG A 53 -24.79 -26.90 -65.22
N TYR A 54 -25.74 -27.79 -64.98
CA TYR A 54 -26.29 -28.02 -63.63
C TYR A 54 -25.24 -28.58 -62.67
N GLN A 55 -24.45 -29.57 -63.09
CA GLN A 55 -23.34 -30.11 -62.28
C GLN A 55 -22.34 -29.02 -61.90
N LYS A 56 -21.99 -28.11 -62.83
CA LYS A 56 -21.11 -26.97 -62.54
C LYS A 56 -21.71 -26.03 -61.49
N ILE A 57 -23.02 -25.76 -61.57
CA ILE A 57 -23.72 -24.93 -60.58
C ILE A 57 -23.70 -25.60 -59.19
N ILE A 58 -23.93 -26.91 -59.14
CA ILE A 58 -23.89 -27.69 -57.89
C ILE A 58 -22.49 -27.64 -57.28
N ASN A 59 -21.45 -27.96 -58.06
CA ASN A 59 -20.06 -27.93 -57.59
C ASN A 59 -19.66 -26.53 -57.10
N ASN A 60 -20.05 -25.47 -57.82
CA ASN A 60 -19.79 -24.10 -57.40
C ASN A 60 -20.53 -23.76 -56.09
N LYS A 61 -21.78 -24.21 -55.94
CA LYS A 61 -22.56 -24.01 -54.70
C LYS A 61 -21.88 -24.71 -53.52
N GLU A 62 -21.43 -25.95 -53.69
CA GLU A 62 -20.73 -26.70 -52.65
C GLU A 62 -19.39 -26.04 -52.29
N ALA A 63 -18.64 -25.57 -53.29
CA ALA A 63 -17.40 -24.82 -53.07
C ALA A 63 -17.64 -23.54 -52.25
N ILE A 64 -18.67 -22.77 -52.60
CA ILE A 64 -19.06 -21.55 -51.86
C ILE A 64 -19.49 -21.89 -50.43
N LEU A 65 -20.29 -22.94 -50.24
CA LEU A 65 -20.74 -23.36 -48.92
C LEU A 65 -19.59 -23.82 -48.03
N ASN A 66 -18.62 -24.54 -48.59
CA ASN A 66 -17.46 -24.99 -47.85
C ASN A 66 -16.53 -23.82 -47.50
N ASP A 67 -16.25 -22.92 -48.44
CA ASP A 67 -15.48 -21.70 -48.19
C ASP A 67 -16.14 -20.81 -47.11
N ALA A 68 -17.47 -20.66 -47.16
CA ALA A 68 -18.21 -19.92 -46.15
C ALA A 68 -18.14 -20.58 -44.76
N ARG A 69 -18.20 -21.92 -44.69
CA ARG A 69 -18.05 -22.67 -43.43
C ARG A 69 -16.65 -22.53 -42.86
N GLU A 70 -15.62 -22.69 -43.69
CA GLU A 70 -14.23 -22.56 -43.29
C GLU A 70 -13.93 -21.16 -42.75
N LYS A 71 -14.44 -20.12 -43.44
CA LYS A 71 -14.33 -18.73 -42.95
C LYS A 71 -15.07 -18.50 -41.64
N ALA A 72 -16.25 -19.09 -41.48
CA ALA A 72 -17.01 -18.97 -40.24
C ALA A 72 -16.28 -19.66 -39.07
N GLU A 73 -15.74 -20.86 -39.29
CA GLU A 73 -14.93 -21.57 -38.29
C GLU A 73 -13.66 -20.81 -37.94
N ALA A 74 -12.95 -20.26 -38.94
CA ALA A 74 -11.78 -19.43 -38.72
C ALA A 74 -12.09 -18.20 -37.85
N LEU A 75 -13.19 -17.50 -38.15
CA LEU A 75 -13.61 -16.32 -37.38
C LEU A 75 -13.98 -16.68 -35.95
N ILE A 76 -14.70 -17.78 -35.73
CA ILE A 76 -15.06 -18.27 -34.39
C ILE A 76 -13.80 -18.61 -33.59
N ASN A 77 -12.83 -19.28 -34.22
CA ASN A 77 -11.57 -19.64 -33.57
C ASN A 77 -10.75 -18.41 -33.20
N GLU A 78 -10.65 -17.42 -34.09
CA GLU A 78 -9.97 -16.15 -33.83
C GLU A 78 -10.64 -15.37 -32.68
N ALA A 79 -11.97 -15.24 -32.70
CA ALA A 79 -12.71 -14.57 -31.64
C ALA A 79 -12.56 -15.28 -30.28
N THR A 80 -12.54 -16.61 -30.28
CA THR A 80 -12.34 -17.42 -29.06
C THR A 80 -10.92 -17.26 -28.51
N ALA A 81 -9.91 -17.26 -29.39
CA ALA A 81 -8.52 -17.02 -28.99
C ALA A 81 -8.35 -15.63 -28.37
N HIS A 82 -8.87 -14.59 -29.04
CA HIS A 82 -8.81 -13.21 -28.55
C HIS A 82 -9.56 -13.04 -27.21
N THR A 83 -10.72 -13.68 -27.06
CA THR A 83 -11.47 -13.64 -25.80
C THR A 83 -10.69 -14.32 -24.67
N THR A 84 -10.05 -15.45 -24.96
CA THR A 84 -9.21 -16.18 -23.98
C THR A 84 -8.00 -15.34 -23.56
N GLU A 85 -7.36 -14.67 -24.51
CA GLU A 85 -6.24 -13.77 -24.25
C GLU A 85 -6.67 -12.58 -23.36
N LEU A 86 -7.78 -11.91 -23.69
CA LEU A 86 -8.31 -10.81 -22.86
C LEU A 86 -8.67 -11.25 -21.43
N VAL A 87 -9.28 -12.42 -21.27
CA VAL A 87 -9.60 -12.96 -19.93
C VAL A 87 -8.31 -13.24 -19.16
N SER A 88 -7.33 -13.86 -19.81
CA SER A 88 -6.02 -14.13 -19.21
C SER A 88 -5.30 -12.83 -18.81
N GLU A 89 -5.29 -11.80 -19.66
CA GLU A 89 -4.70 -10.50 -19.33
C GLU A 89 -5.41 -9.85 -18.14
N HIS A 90 -6.74 -9.91 -18.09
CA HIS A 90 -7.52 -9.36 -17.00
C HIS A 90 -7.25 -10.08 -15.67
N GLU A 91 -7.15 -11.40 -15.69
CA GLU A 91 -6.78 -12.21 -14.51
C GLU A 91 -5.36 -11.87 -14.04
N ILE A 92 -4.39 -11.81 -14.94
CA ILE A 92 -3.01 -11.41 -14.63
C ILE A 92 -2.99 -10.02 -14.02
N MET A 93 -3.73 -9.08 -14.58
CA MET A 93 -3.81 -7.72 -14.07
C MET A 93 -4.43 -7.68 -12.67
N GLN A 94 -5.55 -8.39 -12.43
CA GLN A 94 -6.15 -8.47 -11.09
C GLN A 94 -5.18 -9.07 -10.08
N GLN A 95 -4.49 -10.16 -10.44
CA GLN A 95 -3.49 -10.79 -9.59
C GLN A 95 -2.32 -9.84 -9.31
N ALA A 96 -1.86 -9.09 -10.31
CA ALA A 96 -0.79 -8.10 -10.14
C ALA A 96 -1.22 -6.96 -9.19
N TYR A 97 -2.46 -6.47 -9.28
CA TYR A 97 -3.00 -5.50 -8.31
C TYR A 97 -3.09 -6.06 -6.90
N ALA A 98 -3.53 -7.31 -6.74
CA ALA A 98 -3.58 -7.97 -5.44
C ALA A 98 -2.18 -8.10 -4.82
N GLN A 99 -1.20 -8.58 -5.59
CA GLN A 99 0.20 -8.66 -5.17
C GLN A 99 0.79 -7.29 -4.84
N ALA A 100 0.53 -6.27 -5.66
CA ALA A 100 1.01 -4.91 -5.40
C ALA A 100 0.46 -4.37 -4.08
N ASN A 101 -0.85 -4.55 -3.82
CA ASN A 101 -1.46 -4.14 -2.56
C ASN A 101 -0.88 -4.91 -1.35
N GLU A 102 -0.63 -6.21 -1.51
CA GLU A 102 0.02 -7.02 -0.49
C GLU A 102 1.43 -6.50 -0.16
N VAL A 103 2.25 -6.21 -1.18
CA VAL A 103 3.58 -5.64 -1.01
C VAL A 103 3.53 -4.28 -0.31
N VAL A 104 2.59 -3.40 -0.68
CA VAL A 104 2.42 -2.09 -0.02
C VAL A 104 2.02 -2.26 1.44
N ASN A 105 1.11 -3.19 1.75
CA ASN A 105 0.69 -3.47 3.12
C ASN A 105 1.84 -4.02 3.96
N MET A 106 2.61 -4.98 3.42
CA MET A 106 3.79 -5.54 4.08
C MET A 106 4.84 -4.46 4.35
N ALA A 107 5.14 -3.61 3.35
CA ALA A 107 6.09 -2.52 3.50
C ALA A 107 5.63 -1.50 4.56
N THR A 108 4.33 -1.19 4.59
CA THR A 108 3.73 -0.30 5.59
C THR A 108 3.85 -0.89 6.99
N GLN A 109 3.57 -2.18 7.15
CA GLN A 109 3.70 -2.87 8.43
C GLN A 109 5.16 -2.91 8.91
N GLN A 110 6.10 -3.23 8.03
CA GLN A 110 7.52 -3.19 8.37
C GLN A 110 7.99 -1.78 8.74
N ALA A 111 7.53 -0.75 8.02
CA ALA A 111 7.87 0.63 8.34
C ALA A 111 7.34 1.02 9.74
N GLN A 112 6.13 0.60 10.09
CA GLN A 112 5.57 0.83 11.43
C GLN A 112 6.39 0.12 12.50
N GLU A 113 6.77 -1.14 12.28
CA GLU A 113 7.59 -1.91 13.22
C GLU A 113 8.97 -1.25 13.43
N ILE A 114 9.60 -0.75 12.38
CA ILE A 114 10.86 0.00 12.47
C ILE A 114 10.68 1.27 13.31
N LEU A 115 9.60 2.02 13.10
CA LEU A 115 9.30 3.24 13.88
C LEU A 115 9.06 2.94 15.36
N ASP A 116 8.31 1.88 15.64
CA ASP A 116 8.01 1.46 17.02
C ASP A 116 9.30 1.03 17.73
N ASN A 117 10.13 0.22 17.07
CA ASN A 117 11.43 -0.21 17.59
C ASN A 117 12.38 0.97 17.82
N ALA A 118 12.48 1.89 16.87
CA ALA A 118 13.30 3.10 17.00
C ALA A 118 12.83 3.98 18.17
N THR A 119 11.51 4.06 18.41
CA THR A 119 10.94 4.82 19.52
C THR A 119 11.28 4.17 20.86
N VAL A 120 11.18 2.84 20.96
CA VAL A 120 11.57 2.09 22.15
C VAL A 120 13.06 2.27 22.44
N GLU A 121 13.91 2.12 21.42
CA GLU A 121 15.36 2.29 21.56
C GLU A 121 15.72 3.72 22.00
N ALA A 122 15.15 4.75 21.36
CA ALA A 122 15.38 6.13 21.72
C ALA A 122 14.99 6.43 23.17
N ASN A 123 13.85 5.89 23.63
CA ASN A 123 13.43 6.02 25.03
C ASN A 123 14.37 5.30 25.99
N SER A 124 14.85 4.11 25.62
CA SER A 124 15.83 3.36 26.41
C SER A 124 17.15 4.12 26.53
N VAL A 125 17.69 4.65 25.43
CA VAL A 125 18.93 5.43 25.44
C VAL A 125 18.76 6.69 26.30
N LYS A 126 17.64 7.39 26.16
CA LYS A 126 17.32 8.56 26.96
C LYS A 126 17.27 8.23 28.46
N ALA A 127 16.60 7.13 28.84
CA ALA A 127 16.54 6.70 30.23
C ALA A 127 17.93 6.39 30.78
N SER A 128 18.76 5.65 30.04
CA SER A 128 20.14 5.34 30.42
C SER A 128 21.01 6.60 30.57
N ALA A 129 20.84 7.59 29.69
CA ALA A 129 21.59 8.85 29.76
C ALA A 129 21.17 9.70 30.97
N ILE A 130 19.87 9.71 31.30
CA ILE A 130 19.35 10.37 32.50
C ILE A 130 19.95 9.71 33.75
N GLN A 131 19.87 8.38 33.83
CA GLN A 131 20.42 7.64 34.96
C GLN A 131 21.93 7.87 35.14
N TYR A 132 22.70 7.82 34.05
CA TYR A 132 24.13 8.12 34.09
C TYR A 132 24.41 9.54 34.62
N THR A 133 23.61 10.52 34.19
CA THR A 133 23.75 11.90 34.67
C THR A 133 23.37 12.02 36.14
N ASP A 134 22.32 11.33 36.57
CA ASP A 134 21.88 11.26 37.97
C ASP A 134 22.97 10.67 38.88
N ASP A 135 23.60 9.56 38.46
CA ASP A 135 24.72 8.95 39.19
C ASP A 135 25.91 9.92 39.35
N ILE A 136 26.22 10.71 38.32
CA ILE A 136 27.26 11.75 38.40
C ILE A 136 26.86 12.87 39.36
N LEU A 137 25.60 13.32 39.29
CA LEU A 137 25.09 14.37 40.17
C LEU A 137 25.08 13.91 41.63
N ALA A 138 24.71 12.66 41.91
CA ALA A 138 24.77 12.08 43.25
C ALA A 138 26.21 12.02 43.79
N ASN A 139 27.19 11.67 42.95
CA ASN A 139 28.60 11.71 43.33
C ASN A 139 29.06 13.14 43.62
N LEU A 140 28.69 14.09 42.75
CA LEU A 140 29.00 15.50 42.95
C LEU A 140 28.39 16.05 44.24
N GLU A 141 27.15 15.69 44.53
CA GLU A 141 26.45 16.02 45.79
C GLU A 141 27.26 15.53 46.99
N GLN A 142 27.68 14.26 47.00
CA GLN A 142 28.50 13.69 48.07
C GLN A 142 29.84 14.42 48.25
N ILE A 143 30.51 14.80 47.16
CA ILE A 143 31.76 15.59 47.23
C ILE A 143 31.51 16.96 47.87
N ILE A 144 30.42 17.63 47.48
CA ILE A 144 30.05 18.94 48.03
C ILE A 144 29.71 18.82 49.52
N GLU A 145 28.91 17.84 49.91
CA GLU A 145 28.57 17.58 51.32
C GLU A 145 29.83 17.35 52.17
N ASN A 146 30.76 16.52 51.68
CA ASN A 146 32.04 16.30 52.37
C ASN A 146 32.85 17.59 52.48
N GLY A 147 32.94 18.38 51.40
CA GLY A 147 33.61 19.67 51.42
C GLY A 147 33.03 20.64 52.45
N ILE A 148 31.70 20.70 52.56
CA ILE A 148 30.99 21.50 53.57
C ILE A 148 31.33 21.02 54.99
N ASN A 149 31.30 19.71 55.23
CA ASN A 149 31.64 19.13 56.53
C ASN A 149 33.08 19.45 56.95
N ILE A 150 34.04 19.28 56.03
CA ILE A 150 35.45 19.62 56.26
C ILE A 150 35.59 21.13 56.56
N ALA A 151 34.95 22.00 55.79
CA ALA A 151 34.99 23.44 56.02
C ALA A 151 34.43 23.80 57.40
N ASN A 152 33.28 23.24 57.79
CA ASN A 152 32.68 23.45 59.10
C ASN A 152 33.60 23.02 60.24
N GLU A 153 34.24 21.85 60.14
CA GLU A 153 35.22 21.40 61.13
C GLU A 153 36.42 22.35 61.24
N HIS A 154 36.98 22.79 60.10
CA HIS A 154 38.12 23.70 60.09
C HIS A 154 37.78 25.07 60.67
N TYR A 155 36.62 25.64 60.31
CA TYR A 155 36.16 26.90 60.88
C TYR A 155 35.86 26.78 62.38
N GLY A 156 35.28 25.66 62.81
CA GLY A 156 35.08 25.36 64.24
C GLY A 156 36.40 25.37 65.01
N ARG A 157 37.42 24.63 64.53
CA ARG A 157 38.76 24.63 65.15
C ARG A 157 39.40 26.01 65.16
N LEU A 158 39.30 26.77 64.07
CA LEU A 158 39.83 28.13 64.02
C LEU A 158 39.18 29.05 65.07
N ILE A 159 37.86 28.95 65.24
CA ILE A 159 37.13 29.69 66.27
C ILE A 159 37.60 29.29 67.66
N ASP A 160 37.77 27.99 67.92
CA ASP A 160 38.28 27.47 69.19
C ASP A 160 39.69 28.00 69.50
N ASP A 161 40.60 27.97 68.52
CA ASP A 161 41.96 28.50 68.65
C ASP A 161 41.97 30.01 68.93
N LEU A 162 41.14 30.79 68.22
CA LEU A 162 41.02 32.23 68.42
C LEU A 162 40.44 32.58 69.80
N ASN A 163 39.44 31.82 70.27
CA ASN A 163 38.89 31.95 71.63
C ASN A 163 39.95 31.60 72.69
N GLY A 164 40.78 30.57 72.44
CA GLY A 164 41.91 30.22 73.28
C GLY A 164 42.91 31.38 73.41
N CYS A 165 43.32 31.99 72.29
CA CYS A 165 44.16 33.19 72.28
C CYS A 165 43.52 34.35 73.04
N LEU A 166 42.22 34.60 72.83
CA LEU A 166 41.48 35.65 73.55
C LEU A 166 41.49 35.42 75.06
N ASN A 167 41.25 34.19 75.52
CA ASN A 167 41.28 33.81 76.93
C ASN A 167 42.66 34.06 77.56
N VAL A 168 43.74 33.72 76.85
CA VAL A 168 45.12 34.01 77.31
C VAL A 168 45.35 35.51 77.42
N VAL A 169 44.92 36.29 76.42
CA VAL A 169 45.03 37.76 76.47
C VAL A 169 44.23 38.34 77.63
N GLN A 170 43.02 37.83 77.90
CA GLN A 170 42.19 38.26 79.03
C GLN A 170 42.84 37.92 80.37
N ALA A 171 43.39 36.71 80.52
CA ALA A 171 44.12 36.30 81.72
C ALA A 171 45.35 37.19 81.96
N ASN A 172 46.18 37.39 80.93
CA ASN A 172 47.35 38.28 81.01
C ASN A 172 46.94 39.72 81.36
N ARG A 173 45.83 40.22 80.80
CA ARG A 173 45.30 41.55 81.15
C ARG A 173 44.87 41.63 82.61
N MET A 174 44.29 40.57 83.16
CA MET A 174 43.86 40.50 84.56
C MET A 174 45.05 40.49 85.51
N GLU A 175 46.11 39.71 85.21
CA GLU A 175 47.36 39.70 85.98
C GLU A 175 48.11 41.04 85.95
N LEU A 176 48.01 41.77 84.84
CA LEU A 176 48.63 43.10 84.68
C LEU A 176 47.79 44.23 85.28
N ARG A 177 46.59 43.96 85.84
CA ARG A 177 45.90 44.96 86.66
C ARG A 177 46.69 45.05 87.98
N PRO A 178 47.26 46.23 88.32
CA PRO A 178 47.81 46.42 89.64
C PRO A 178 46.69 46.15 90.65
N ASP A 179 47.00 45.43 91.74
CA ASP A 179 46.17 45.51 92.93
C ASP A 179 45.95 47.01 93.16
N GLU A 180 44.70 47.46 93.06
CA GLU A 180 44.35 48.77 93.60
C GLU A 180 44.82 48.73 95.04
N ILE A 181 45.86 49.52 95.32
CA ILE A 181 46.34 49.75 96.66
C ILE A 181 45.11 50.20 97.44
N ASP A 182 44.69 49.31 98.33
CA ASP A 182 43.78 49.59 99.43
C ASP A 182 44.44 50.63 100.33
N ASP A 183 44.47 51.89 99.90
CA ASP A 183 44.70 53.03 100.79
C ASP A 183 43.40 53.30 101.54
N THR A 184 43.15 52.41 102.50
CA THR A 184 42.33 52.69 103.67
C THR A 184 42.92 53.90 104.40
N ALA A 185 42.26 55.07 104.28
CA ALA A 185 41.72 55.81 105.42
C ALA A 185 41.49 57.30 105.09
N SER A 186 40.21 57.70 105.00
CA SER A 186 39.64 58.80 105.80
C SER A 186 38.13 58.92 105.53
N MET A 187 37.32 58.47 106.49
CA MET A 187 35.91 58.87 106.68
C MET A 187 35.87 60.29 107.29
N PRO A 188 34.81 61.13 107.11
CA PRO A 188 33.41 60.72 107.34
C PRO A 188 32.31 61.30 106.42
N ASP A 189 31.19 60.57 106.47
CA ASP A 189 29.77 60.89 106.28
C ASP A 189 29.32 62.35 106.05
N LEU A 190 28.39 62.55 105.10
CA LEU A 190 27.09 63.22 105.33
C LEU A 190 26.22 63.24 104.04
N SER A 191 25.27 62.30 103.99
CA SER A 191 23.83 62.49 103.68
C SER A 191 23.32 63.23 102.41
N VAL A 192 22.23 62.64 101.85
CA VAL A 192 21.11 63.27 101.07
C VAL A 192 21.37 63.36 99.53
N GLN A 193 20.56 62.88 98.57
CA GLN A 193 19.16 62.43 98.44
C GLN A 193 18.99 61.65 97.10
N ASP A 194 18.04 60.71 97.07
CA ASP A 194 17.34 60.12 95.90
C ASP A 194 16.62 61.19 95.01
N PRO A 195 15.95 60.90 93.86
CA PRO A 195 15.85 59.69 93.02
C PRO A 195 15.77 59.97 91.47
N ASN A 196 15.38 58.94 90.67
CA ASN A 196 14.85 58.96 89.27
C ASN A 196 15.89 59.04 88.12
N GLU A 197 15.76 58.41 86.94
CA GLU A 197 14.70 57.69 86.20
C GLU A 197 15.42 56.99 85.01
N GLY A 198 15.18 55.72 84.68
CA GLY A 198 14.35 55.34 83.52
C GLY A 198 15.07 55.31 82.16
N ALA A 199 15.19 54.12 81.55
CA ALA A 199 14.83 53.86 80.14
C ALA A 199 15.24 52.43 79.70
N ASP A 200 14.23 51.58 79.53
CA ASP A 200 14.20 50.51 78.53
C ASP A 200 14.67 51.03 77.16
N LEU A 201 15.32 50.18 76.37
CA LEU A 201 14.97 50.10 74.95
C LEU A 201 15.28 48.71 74.37
N ASP A 202 14.20 47.97 74.24
CA ASP A 202 13.94 46.82 73.38
C ASP A 202 14.33 47.14 71.91
N LEU A 203 14.96 46.21 71.19
CA LEU A 203 14.92 46.21 69.72
C LEU A 203 15.03 44.79 69.15
N MET A 204 13.93 44.39 68.50
CA MET A 204 13.84 43.32 67.50
C MET A 204 14.88 43.45 66.38
#